data_AF-A0AA37GFY3-F1
#
_entry.id   AF-A0AA37GFY3-F1
#
_cell.length_a   1.000
_cell.length_b   1.000
_cell.length_c   1.000
_cell.angle_alpha   90.00
_cell.angle_beta   90.00
_cell.angle_gamma   90.00
#
_symmetry.space_group_name_H-M   'P 1'
#
loop_
_entity.id
_entity.type
_entity.pdbx_description
1 polymer ?
#
loop_
_entity_poly.entity_id
_entity_poly.type
_entity_poly.pdbx_seq_one_letter_code
_entity_poly.pdbx_strand_id
1 'polypeptide(L)' 'MSLKKLCDVLEERYSGFKERILDSCLVTVNLEYVDIPGPDEGDGLEIRAGDEVAIIPPVSSG' A
#
# COMPACT_ATOMS: atom_id res chain seq x y z
N MET A 1 6.94 6.86 -8.90
CA MET A 1 6.16 7.37 -7.74
C MET A 1 6.34 6.34 -6.65
N SER A 2 6.81 6.73 -5.48
CA SER A 2 7.07 5.75 -4.44
C SER A 2 5.81 5.17 -3.82
N LEU A 3 5.90 3.95 -3.30
CA LEU A 3 4.81 3.27 -2.58
C LEU A 3 4.41 4.06 -1.33
N LYS A 4 5.39 4.60 -0.58
CA LYS A 4 5.11 5.49 0.58
C LYS A 4 4.24 6.68 0.18
N LYS A 5 4.58 7.33 -0.94
CA LYS A 5 3.82 8.47 -1.46
C LYS A 5 2.41 8.09 -1.90
N LEU A 6 2.19 6.88 -2.45
CA LEU A 6 0.85 6.40 -2.75
C LEU A 6 0.02 6.27 -1.46
N CYS A 7 0.58 5.68 -0.41
CA CYS A 7 -0.09 5.54 0.88
C CYS A 7 -0.40 6.91 1.51
N ASP A 8 0.50 7.89 1.40
CA ASP A 8 0.26 9.27 1.85
C ASP A 8 -0.90 9.94 1.10
N VAL A 9 -0.95 9.79 -0.22
CA VAL A 9 -2.04 10.34 -1.05
C VAL A 9 -3.38 9.69 -0.72
N LEU A 10 -3.40 8.38 -0.44
CA LEU A 10 -4.61 7.68 -0.03
C LEU A 10 -5.09 8.14 1.35
N GLU A 11 -4.19 8.37 2.30
CA GLU A 11 -4.51 8.92 3.62
C GLU A 11 -5.06 10.36 3.54
N GLU A 12 -4.45 11.21 2.71
CA GLU A 12 -4.91 12.59 2.50
C GLU A 12 -6.32 12.61 1.87
N ARG A 13 -6.58 11.71 0.92
CA ARG A 13 -7.87 11.62 0.22
C ARG A 13 -8.94 10.91 1.07
N TYR A 14 -8.54 9.94 1.88
CA TYR A 14 -9.40 9.11 2.70
C TYR A 14 -8.81 9.02 4.11
N SER A 15 -9.20 9.95 4.99
CA SER A 15 -8.63 10.00 6.34
C SER A 15 -8.84 8.68 7.10
N GLY A 16 -7.76 8.16 7.68
CA GLY A 16 -7.69 6.87 8.36
C GLY A 16 -7.46 5.67 7.44
N PHE A 17 -7.14 5.87 6.16
CA PHE A 17 -6.92 4.75 5.23
C PHE A 17 -5.77 3.84 5.65
N LYS A 18 -4.67 4.40 6.16
CA LYS A 18 -3.53 3.61 6.64
C LYS A 18 -3.93 2.70 7.80
N GLU A 19 -4.42 3.30 8.88
CA GLU A 19 -4.78 2.59 10.11
C GLU A 19 -5.95 1.60 9.90
N ARG A 20 -6.96 1.96 9.10
CA ARG A 20 -8.19 1.16 9.00
C ARG A 20 -8.15 0.12 7.90
N ILE A 21 -7.28 0.28 6.90
CA ILE A 21 -7.20 -0.62 5.74
C ILE A 21 -5.80 -1.22 5.65
N LEU A 22 -4.78 -0.39 5.38
CA LEU A 22 -3.45 -0.87 5.03
C LEU A 22 -2.79 -1.70 6.13
N ASP A 23 -2.99 -1.36 7.40
CA ASP A 23 -2.44 -2.11 8.54
C ASP A 23 -2.91 -3.58 8.62
N SER A 24 -4.03 -3.90 7.97
CA SER A 24 -4.61 -5.25 7.96
C SER A 24 -4.48 -5.96 6.61
N CYS A 25 -4.02 -5.27 5.57
CA CYS A 25 -4.02 -5.73 4.19
C CYS A 25 -2.61 -6.06 3.69
N LEU A 26 -2.53 -6.92 2.69
CA LEU A 26 -1.32 -7.11 1.90
C LEU A 26 -1.35 -6.22 0.67
N VAL A 27 -0.19 -5.82 0.15
CA VAL A 27 -0.08 -5.03 -1.08
C VAL A 27 0.71 -5.81 -2.12
N THR A 28 0.24 -5.77 -3.36
CA THR A 28 1.02 -6.27 -4.50
C THR A 28 1.24 -5.20 -5.55
N VAL A 29 2.35 -5.30 -6.26
CA VAL A 29 2.64 -4.53 -7.46
C VAL A 29 2.97 -5.51 -8.58
N ASN A 30 2.18 -5.51 -9.66
CA ASN A 30 2.30 -6.47 -10.75
C ASN A 30 2.33 -7.94 -10.26
N LEU A 31 1.43 -8.28 -9.33
CA LEU A 31 1.29 -9.60 -8.68
C LEU A 31 2.38 -9.97 -7.67
N GLU A 32 3.42 -9.15 -7.51
CA GLU A 32 4.48 -9.36 -6.52
C GLU A 32 4.11 -8.72 -5.19
N TYR A 33 4.22 -9.46 -4.09
CA TYR A 33 3.99 -8.93 -2.75
C TYR A 33 5.08 -7.94 -2.35
N VAL A 34 4.67 -6.82 -1.77
CA VAL A 34 5.57 -5.76 -1.33
C VAL A 34 5.22 -5.29 0.07
N ASP A 35 6.25 -4.94 0.83
CA ASP A 35 6.09 -4.34 2.15
C ASP A 35 5.75 -2.86 2.01
N ILE A 36 4.81 -2.41 2.85
CA ILE A 36 4.51 -0.99 2.97
C ILE A 36 5.58 -0.37 3.88
N PRO A 37 6.36 0.61 3.39
CA PRO A 37 7.44 1.18 4.17
C PRO A 37 6.89 1.91 5.41
N GLY A 38 7.52 1.64 6.55
CA GLY A 38 7.25 2.31 7.82
C GLY A 38 7.63 3.81 7.82
N PRO A 39 7.28 4.55 8.88
CA PRO A 39 7.57 5.97 8.99
C PRO A 39 9.08 6.27 8.91
N ASP A 40 9.90 5.44 9.56
CA ASP A 40 11.36 5.58 9.62
C ASP A 40 12.10 4.86 8.47
N GLU A 41 11.37 4.18 7.59
CA GLU A 41 11.93 3.50 6.43
C GLU A 41 11.96 4.46 5.22
N GLY A 42 12.78 4.08 4.23
CA GLY A 42 12.88 4.80 2.96
C GLY A 42 11.56 4.81 2.19
N ASP A 43 11.59 5.40 0.99
CA ASP A 43 10.36 5.62 0.20
C ASP A 43 9.68 4.33 -0.32
N GLY A 44 10.33 3.18 -0.17
CA GLY A 44 9.83 1.87 -0.63
C GLY A 44 9.99 1.69 -2.14
N LEU A 45 9.17 0.80 -2.72
CA LEU A 45 9.20 0.49 -4.16
C LEU A 45 8.81 1.72 -5.01
N GLU A 46 9.52 1.95 -6.10
CA GLU A 46 9.12 2.91 -7.13
C GLU A 46 8.09 2.31 -8.10
N ILE A 47 6.87 2.86 -8.10
CA ILE A 47 5.76 2.54 -9.00
C ILE A 47 5.88 3.36 -10.29
N ARG A 48 5.74 2.70 -11.43
CA ARG A 48 5.82 3.30 -12.77
C ARG A 48 4.45 3.36 -13.44
N ALA A 49 4.37 4.16 -14.50
CA ALA A 49 3.16 4.23 -15.30
C ALA A 49 2.88 2.86 -15.93
N GLY A 50 1.66 2.36 -15.72
CA GLY A 50 1.22 1.03 -16.19
C GLY A 50 1.36 -0.08 -15.15
N ASP A 51 2.03 0.16 -14.02
CA ASP A 51 2.07 -0.82 -12.92
C ASP A 51 0.70 -0.94 -12.24
N GLU A 52 0.28 -2.17 -11.98
CA GLU A 52 -0.94 -2.47 -11.24
C GLU A 52 -0.63 -2.60 -9.75
N VAL A 53 -1.34 -1.87 -8.90
CA VAL A 53 -1.21 -1.94 -7.45
C VAL A 53 -2.51 -2.45 -6.85
N ALA A 54 -2.46 -3.57 -6.12
CA ALA A 54 -3.62 -4.15 -5.47
C ALA A 54 -3.46 -4.13 -3.95
N ILE A 55 -4.54 -3.80 -3.24
CA ILE A 55 -4.68 -3.94 -1.80
C ILE A 55 -5.54 -5.18 -1.57
N ILE A 56 -4.96 -6.18 -0.91
CA ILE A 56 -5.58 -7.48 -0.67
C ILE A 56 -6.03 -7.52 0.79
N PRO A 57 -7.33 -7.40 1.07
CA PRO A 57 -7.84 -7.51 2.43
C PRO A 57 -7.59 -8.91 2.99
N PRO A 58 -7.45 -9.05 4.31
CA PRO A 58 -7.31 -10.35 4.93
C PRO A 58 -8.58 -11.15 4.63
N VAL A 59 -8.40 -12.37 4.13
CA VAL A 59 -9.55 -13.26 3.92
C VAL A 59 -10.02 -13.72 5.30
N SER A 60 -11.28 -13.45 5.64
CA SER A 60 -11.90 -14.15 6.77
C SER A 60 -11.93 -15.62 6.39
N SER A 61 -11.19 -16.45 7.12
CA SER A 61 -11.31 -17.91 7.06
C SER A 61 -12.79 -18.26 7.20
N GLY A 62 -13.43 -18.59 6.07
CA GLY A 62 -14.76 -19.20 6.05
C GLY A 62 -14.72 -20.56 6.72
#